data_AF-A0A536RBV6-F1
#
_entry.id   AF-A0A536RBV6-F1
#
_cell.length_a   1.000
_cell.length_b   1.000
_cell.length_c   1.000
_cell.angle_alpha   90.00
_cell.angle_beta   90.00
_cell.angle_gamma   90.00
#
_symmetry.space_group_name_H-M   'P 1'
#
loop_
_entity.id
_entity.type
_entity.pdbx_description
1 polymer ?
#
loop_
_entity_poly.entity_id
_entity_poly.type
_entity_poly.pdbx_seq_one_letter_code
_entity_poly.pdbx_strand_id
1 'polypeptide(L)'
;MPPPLDDLAIVAVGEPSLSRSHALYGLLRREQAIATAEPSSPRSEVSRALDFAQAAFGDLVGILVGREDSLLDSGRDGDWTLRDVLRHAIAVEIRYAAQVHYSATRIEGDPVKIPPSLLPCDRLSPPEPEFARARYGGIRELLELLAAARAASDEGLAHVSDSSLGRPSFWGERLLDVRMRLHQIAVHLTETSIQIEKIVGGSGDLRAIVRHCCRTRGLHERWSPAEERARLDGSYRALSSQSRPVPEEGLEPS
;
A
#
# COMPACT_ATOMS: atom_id res chain seq x y z
N MET A 1 -6.04 9.78 1.36
CA MET A 1 -6.07 9.69 -0.12
C MET A 1 -4.77 9.07 -0.55
N PRO A 2 -4.80 7.96 -1.31
CA PRO A 2 -3.58 7.43 -1.93
C PRO A 2 -2.94 8.52 -2.78
N PRO A 3 -1.61 8.50 -2.98
CA PRO A 3 -0.96 9.43 -3.88
C PRO A 3 -1.58 9.34 -5.28
N PRO A 4 -1.48 10.39 -6.10
CA PRO A 4 -2.17 10.45 -7.38
C PRO A 4 -1.61 9.39 -8.35
N LEU A 5 -2.26 8.22 -8.40
CA LEU A 5 -1.75 7.02 -9.08
C LEU A 5 -1.51 7.25 -10.57
N ASP A 6 -2.39 7.99 -11.25
CA ASP A 6 -2.25 8.31 -12.67
C ASP A 6 -1.03 9.18 -12.95
N ASP A 7 -0.79 10.18 -12.12
CA ASP A 7 0.34 11.08 -12.26
C ASP A 7 1.65 10.36 -11.97
N LEU A 8 1.66 9.52 -10.92
CA LEU A 8 2.79 8.65 -10.62
C LEU A 8 3.08 7.65 -11.75
N ALA A 9 2.05 7.09 -12.39
CA ALA A 9 2.21 6.19 -13.52
C ALA A 9 2.91 6.89 -14.69
N ILE A 10 2.44 8.09 -15.06
CA ILE A 10 3.05 8.89 -16.14
C ILE A 10 4.52 9.21 -15.82
N VAL A 11 4.81 9.61 -14.59
CA VAL A 11 6.18 9.92 -14.15
C VAL A 11 7.07 8.68 -14.17
N ALA A 12 6.54 7.53 -13.77
CA ALA A 12 7.26 6.26 -13.67
C ALA A 12 7.61 5.64 -15.03
N VAL A 13 6.79 5.83 -16.07
CA VAL A 13 7.00 5.24 -17.40
C VAL A 13 7.78 6.15 -18.36
N GLY A 14 7.94 7.43 -18.04
CA GLY A 14 8.59 8.39 -18.92
C GLY A 14 10.07 8.09 -19.21
N GLU A 15 10.61 8.69 -20.27
CA GLU A 15 12.05 8.64 -20.57
C GLU A 15 12.90 9.30 -19.46
N PRO A 16 13.98 8.66 -18.98
CA PRO A 16 14.90 9.28 -18.03
C PRO A 16 15.56 10.53 -18.64
N SER A 17 15.49 11.64 -17.93
CA SER A 17 16.31 12.83 -18.21
C SER A 17 16.89 13.37 -16.91
N LEU A 18 18.05 14.01 -16.98
CA LEU A 18 18.69 14.64 -15.81
C LEU A 18 17.71 15.57 -15.07
N SER A 19 16.92 16.35 -15.81
CA SER A 19 15.91 17.24 -15.25
C SER A 19 14.81 16.47 -14.50
N ARG A 20 14.27 15.40 -15.10
CA ARG A 20 13.21 14.59 -14.51
C ARG A 20 13.68 13.84 -13.26
N SER A 21 14.86 13.23 -13.32
CA SER A 21 15.46 12.56 -12.16
C SER A 21 15.74 13.55 -11.03
N HIS A 22 16.27 14.74 -11.33
CA HIS A 22 16.47 15.78 -10.32
C HIS A 22 15.17 16.24 -9.68
N ALA A 23 14.10 16.42 -10.45
CA ALA A 23 12.78 16.78 -9.94
C ALA A 23 12.25 15.70 -8.98
N LEU A 24 12.33 14.43 -9.37
CA LEU A 24 11.93 13.29 -8.53
C LEU A 24 12.73 13.20 -7.23
N TYR A 25 14.06 13.34 -7.29
CA TYR A 25 14.87 13.40 -6.08
C TYR A 25 14.52 14.61 -5.18
N GLY A 26 14.12 15.73 -5.79
CA GLY A 26 13.58 16.88 -5.06
C GLY A 26 12.30 16.54 -4.31
N LEU A 27 11.38 15.79 -4.94
CA LEU A 27 10.16 15.30 -4.31
C LEU A 27 10.47 14.31 -3.19
N LEU A 28 11.38 13.35 -3.42
CA LEU A 28 11.81 12.40 -2.39
C LEU A 28 12.37 13.11 -1.15
N ARG A 29 13.22 14.14 -1.33
CA ARG A 29 13.73 14.94 -0.21
C ARG A 29 12.61 15.63 0.58
N ARG A 30 11.53 16.05 -0.08
CA ARG A 30 10.38 16.67 0.58
C ARG A 30 9.54 15.63 1.35
N GLU A 31 9.29 14.46 0.77
CA GLU A 31 8.65 13.35 1.51
C GLU A 31 9.48 12.97 2.74
N GLN A 32 10.80 12.89 2.61
CA GLN A 32 11.73 12.60 3.70
C GLN A 32 11.70 13.69 4.79
N ALA A 33 11.74 14.97 4.40
CA ALA A 33 11.68 16.07 5.34
C ALA A 33 10.41 16.01 6.21
N ILE A 34 9.25 15.71 5.60
CA ILE A 34 8.00 15.54 6.33
C ILE A 34 8.06 14.28 7.21
N ALA A 35 8.56 13.15 6.69
CA ALA A 35 8.67 11.91 7.47
C ALA A 35 9.56 12.03 8.72
N THR A 36 10.54 12.93 8.69
CA THR A 36 11.42 13.23 9.84
C THR A 36 10.91 14.34 10.75
N ALA A 37 9.82 15.02 10.40
CA ALA A 37 9.26 16.09 11.21
C ALA A 37 8.62 15.55 12.48
N GLU A 38 8.60 16.37 13.53
CA GLU A 38 7.90 16.03 14.77
C GLU A 38 6.38 16.14 14.56
N PRO A 39 5.60 15.10 14.90
CA PRO A 39 4.14 15.18 14.81
C PRO A 39 3.58 16.26 15.73
N SER A 40 2.54 16.95 15.31
CA SER A 40 1.86 17.99 16.10
C SER A 40 1.15 17.47 17.35
N SER A 41 1.05 16.15 17.52
CA SER A 41 0.44 15.51 18.68
C SER A 41 1.11 14.16 18.97
N PRO A 42 1.20 13.75 20.25
CA PRO A 42 1.68 12.42 20.61
C PRO A 42 0.91 11.33 19.87
N ARG A 43 1.64 10.33 19.38
CA ARG A 43 1.07 9.22 18.61
C ARG A 43 1.08 7.95 19.44
N SER A 44 0.04 7.13 19.31
CA SER A 44 0.00 5.80 19.95
C SER A 44 1.03 4.85 19.33
N GLU A 45 1.42 3.82 20.07
CA GLU A 45 2.24 2.73 19.54
C GLU A 45 1.56 2.05 18.35
N VAL A 46 0.24 1.80 18.45
CA VAL A 46 -0.57 1.27 17.34
C VAL A 46 -0.45 2.14 16.09
N SER A 47 -0.59 3.46 16.24
CA SER A 47 -0.52 4.38 15.11
C SER A 47 0.84 4.35 14.42
N ARG A 48 1.94 4.29 15.18
CA ARG A 48 3.28 4.18 14.61
C ARG A 48 3.51 2.83 13.92
N ALA A 49 2.98 1.74 14.48
CA ALA A 49 3.08 0.42 13.86
C ALA A 49 2.35 0.37 12.49
N LEU A 50 1.19 1.02 12.38
CA LEU A 50 0.42 1.11 11.13
C LEU A 50 1.12 1.94 10.04
N ASP A 51 2.02 2.87 10.39
CA ASP A 51 2.81 3.58 9.37
C ASP A 51 3.78 2.64 8.64
N PHE A 52 4.31 1.60 9.31
CA PHE A 52 5.12 0.59 8.63
C PHE A 52 4.29 -0.20 7.61
N ALA A 53 3.04 -0.51 7.94
CA ALA A 53 2.12 -1.16 6.99
C ALA A 53 1.82 -0.24 5.81
N GLN A 54 1.59 1.04 6.07
CA GLN A 54 1.36 2.03 5.01
C GLN A 54 2.60 2.27 4.14
N ALA A 55 3.80 2.29 4.71
CA ALA A 55 5.04 2.35 3.95
C ALA A 55 5.27 1.10 3.10
N ALA A 56 4.95 -0.10 3.61
CA ALA A 56 5.02 -1.34 2.83
C ALA A 56 4.00 -1.35 1.68
N PHE A 57 2.79 -0.82 1.91
CA PHE A 57 1.82 -0.59 0.84
C PHE A 57 2.33 0.42 -0.20
N GLY A 58 2.96 1.52 0.23
CA GLY A 58 3.61 2.48 -0.66
C GLY A 58 4.72 1.86 -1.52
N ASP A 59 5.48 0.91 -0.97
CA ASP A 59 6.47 0.13 -1.72
C ASP A 59 5.80 -0.70 -2.82
N LEU A 60 4.72 -1.41 -2.49
CA LEU A 60 3.91 -2.19 -3.43
C LEU A 60 3.34 -1.32 -4.56
N VAL A 61 2.77 -0.15 -4.22
CA VAL A 61 2.29 0.83 -5.21
C VAL A 61 3.43 1.23 -6.14
N GLY A 62 4.61 1.54 -5.59
CA GLY A 62 5.79 1.91 -6.36
C GLY A 62 6.27 0.87 -7.36
N ILE A 63 6.11 -0.43 -7.04
CA ILE A 63 6.47 -1.53 -7.94
C ILE A 63 5.50 -1.61 -9.14
N LEU A 64 4.20 -1.38 -8.89
CA LEU A 64 3.13 -1.64 -9.84
C LEU A 64 2.65 -0.43 -10.62
N VAL A 65 2.87 0.79 -10.13
CA VAL A 65 2.35 1.99 -10.77
C VAL A 65 2.90 2.15 -12.19
N GLY A 66 2.00 2.37 -13.16
CA GLY A 66 2.35 2.45 -14.58
C GLY A 66 2.87 1.15 -15.20
N ARG A 67 2.57 -0.01 -14.63
CA ARG A 67 2.74 -1.31 -15.28
C ARG A 67 1.50 -1.63 -16.12
N GLU A 68 1.67 -2.46 -17.15
CA GLU A 68 0.58 -2.88 -18.02
C GLU A 68 -0.27 -3.97 -17.37
N ASP A 69 -1.59 -3.90 -17.59
CA ASP A 69 -2.54 -4.88 -17.05
C ASP A 69 -2.32 -6.30 -17.57
N SER A 70 -1.63 -6.46 -18.71
CA SER A 70 -1.21 -7.75 -19.27
C SER A 70 -0.38 -8.59 -18.29
N LEU A 71 0.31 -7.94 -17.33
CA LEU A 71 1.09 -8.62 -16.30
C LEU A 71 0.24 -9.28 -15.21
N LEU A 72 -1.05 -8.93 -15.10
CA LEU A 72 -1.92 -9.46 -14.05
C LEU A 72 -2.09 -10.98 -14.13
N ASP A 73 -2.10 -11.52 -15.34
CA ASP A 73 -2.28 -12.94 -15.58
C ASP A 73 -0.93 -13.68 -15.72
N SER A 74 0.18 -12.96 -15.52
CA SER A 74 1.52 -13.55 -15.42
C SER A 74 1.74 -14.15 -14.04
N GLY A 75 2.24 -15.38 -14.01
CA GLY A 75 2.83 -16.03 -12.84
C GLY A 75 4.27 -16.43 -13.12
N ARG A 76 4.99 -16.83 -12.08
CA ARG A 76 6.31 -17.45 -12.23
C ARG A 76 6.18 -18.95 -12.00
N ASP A 77 6.73 -19.77 -12.89
CA ASP A 77 6.95 -21.21 -12.68
C ASP A 77 5.74 -22.01 -12.11
N GLY A 78 4.52 -21.75 -12.62
CA GLY A 78 3.30 -22.45 -12.18
C GLY A 78 2.71 -21.99 -10.84
N ASP A 79 3.31 -20.95 -10.23
CA ASP A 79 2.79 -20.27 -9.05
C ASP A 79 1.63 -19.32 -9.38
N TRP A 80 1.03 -18.75 -8.33
CA TRP A 80 0.00 -17.72 -8.39
C TRP A 80 0.31 -16.60 -9.39
N THR A 81 -0.73 -16.18 -10.12
CA THR A 81 -0.66 -15.00 -10.98
C THR A 81 -0.48 -13.73 -10.13
N LEU A 82 -0.01 -12.63 -10.72
CA LEU A 82 0.02 -11.34 -10.05
C LEU A 82 -1.36 -10.95 -9.50
N ARG A 83 -2.43 -11.26 -10.24
CA ARG A 83 -3.82 -11.05 -9.79
C ARG A 83 -4.13 -11.87 -8.54
N ASP A 84 -3.75 -13.14 -8.50
CA ASP A 84 -3.94 -13.99 -7.33
C ASP A 84 -3.18 -13.46 -6.11
N VAL A 85 -1.94 -13.00 -6.30
CA VAL A 85 -1.12 -12.39 -5.24
C VAL A 85 -1.77 -11.12 -4.68
N LEU A 86 -2.28 -10.23 -5.55
CA LEU A 86 -2.95 -9.00 -5.12
C LEU A 86 -4.29 -9.28 -4.42
N ARG A 87 -5.07 -10.25 -4.91
CA ARG A 87 -6.31 -10.70 -4.24
C ARG A 87 -6.01 -11.28 -2.86
N HIS A 88 -4.96 -12.08 -2.76
CA HIS A 88 -4.49 -12.62 -1.49
C HIS A 88 -4.07 -11.50 -0.53
N ALA A 89 -3.34 -10.48 -1.02
CA ALA A 89 -2.96 -9.31 -0.23
C ALA A 89 -4.17 -8.60 0.39
N ILE A 90 -5.21 -8.35 -0.41
CA ILE A 90 -6.47 -7.75 0.08
C ILE A 90 -7.13 -8.66 1.14
N ALA A 91 -7.23 -9.96 0.88
CA ALA A 91 -7.85 -10.90 1.83
C ALA A 91 -7.10 -10.96 3.17
N VAL A 92 -5.77 -11.01 3.13
CA VAL A 92 -4.93 -11.07 4.34
C VAL A 92 -4.96 -9.75 5.10
N GLU A 93 -4.95 -8.61 4.41
CA GLU A 93 -5.10 -7.29 5.01
C GLU A 93 -6.34 -7.22 5.92
N ILE A 94 -7.50 -7.56 5.36
CA ILE A 94 -8.79 -7.55 6.07
C ILE A 94 -8.77 -8.54 7.24
N ARG A 95 -8.26 -9.76 7.01
CA ARG A 95 -8.20 -10.80 8.05
C ARG A 95 -7.27 -10.45 9.20
N TYR A 96 -6.12 -9.86 8.92
CA TYR A 96 -5.14 -9.50 9.94
C TYR A 96 -5.67 -8.36 10.81
N ALA A 97 -6.34 -7.37 10.23
CA ALA A 97 -7.02 -6.34 11.02
C ALA A 97 -8.10 -6.93 11.95
N ALA A 98 -8.95 -7.83 11.44
CA ALA A 98 -9.94 -8.52 12.27
C ALA A 98 -9.30 -9.34 13.41
N GLN A 99 -8.18 -10.00 13.13
CA GLN A 99 -7.43 -10.79 14.11
C GLN A 99 -6.79 -9.92 15.19
N VAL A 100 -6.18 -8.80 14.82
CA VAL A 100 -5.63 -7.82 15.77
C VAL A 100 -6.76 -7.26 16.64
N HIS A 101 -7.85 -6.82 16.02
CA HIS A 101 -9.00 -6.29 16.74
C HIS A 101 -9.54 -7.30 17.75
N TYR A 102 -9.82 -8.53 17.30
CA TYR A 102 -10.28 -9.62 18.17
C TYR A 102 -9.34 -9.87 19.35
N SER A 103 -8.04 -10.06 19.10
CA SER A 103 -7.08 -10.33 20.18
C SER A 103 -6.91 -9.14 21.12
N ALA A 104 -7.08 -7.90 20.64
CA ALA A 104 -7.04 -6.70 21.47
C ALA A 104 -8.28 -6.57 22.36
N THR A 105 -9.47 -6.96 21.88
CA THR A 105 -10.75 -6.73 22.60
C THR A 105 -11.30 -7.95 23.33
N ARG A 106 -10.74 -9.15 23.09
CA ARG A 106 -11.19 -10.41 23.72
C ARG A 106 -11.24 -10.35 25.25
N ILE A 107 -12.17 -11.09 25.86
CA ILE A 107 -12.23 -11.28 27.32
C ILE A 107 -11.45 -12.52 27.76
N GLU A 108 -11.23 -12.68 29.07
CA GLU A 108 -10.37 -13.74 29.64
C GLU A 108 -10.85 -15.17 29.31
N GLY A 109 -12.15 -15.36 29.09
CA GLY A 109 -12.75 -16.65 28.69
C GLY A 109 -12.77 -16.91 27.18
N ASP A 110 -12.46 -15.92 26.35
CA ASP A 110 -12.49 -16.09 24.89
C ASP A 110 -11.29 -16.90 24.39
N PRO A 111 -11.46 -17.70 23.32
CA PRO A 111 -10.33 -18.33 22.64
C PRO A 111 -9.27 -17.30 22.24
N VAL A 112 -7.99 -17.64 22.38
CA VAL A 112 -6.90 -16.74 21.95
C VAL A 112 -6.88 -16.59 20.42
N LYS A 113 -7.11 -17.69 19.69
CA LYS A 113 -7.23 -17.70 18.22
C LYS A 113 -8.64 -17.27 17.85
N ILE A 114 -8.76 -16.32 16.92
CA ILE A 114 -10.07 -15.91 16.39
C ILE A 114 -10.81 -17.15 15.84
N PRO A 115 -12.07 -17.40 16.25
CA PRO A 115 -12.89 -18.45 15.67
C PRO A 115 -13.07 -18.27 14.16
N PRO A 116 -13.07 -19.35 13.35
CA PRO A 116 -13.29 -19.27 11.90
C PRO A 116 -14.55 -18.51 11.49
N SER A 117 -15.62 -18.61 12.28
CA SER A 117 -16.90 -17.93 12.02
C SER A 117 -16.85 -16.40 12.21
N LEU A 118 -15.82 -15.87 12.87
CA LEU A 118 -15.61 -14.43 13.05
C LEU A 118 -14.63 -13.84 12.04
N LEU A 119 -14.08 -14.66 11.14
CA LEU A 119 -13.21 -14.19 10.08
C LEU A 119 -14.03 -13.66 8.90
N PRO A 120 -13.68 -12.48 8.35
CA PRO A 120 -14.50 -11.79 7.34
C PRO A 120 -14.49 -12.46 5.96
N CYS A 121 -13.45 -13.22 5.66
CA CYS A 121 -13.27 -13.93 4.39
C CYS A 121 -12.29 -15.09 4.60
N ASP A 122 -12.08 -15.95 3.60
CA ASP A 122 -10.96 -16.90 3.61
C ASP A 122 -9.62 -16.19 3.31
N ARG A 123 -8.50 -16.92 3.40
CA ARG A 123 -7.15 -16.33 3.20
C ARG A 123 -6.75 -16.15 1.73
N LEU A 124 -7.51 -16.69 0.79
CA LEU A 124 -7.18 -16.74 -0.63
C LEU A 124 -7.97 -15.71 -1.45
N SER A 125 -9.18 -15.36 -1.01
CA SER A 125 -10.04 -14.42 -1.72
C SER A 125 -10.66 -13.39 -0.80
N PRO A 126 -10.70 -12.12 -1.22
CA PRO A 126 -11.36 -11.06 -0.46
C PRO A 126 -12.89 -11.26 -0.47
N PRO A 127 -13.62 -10.62 0.47
CA PRO A 127 -15.06 -10.81 0.58
C PRO A 127 -15.82 -10.23 -0.62
N GLU A 128 -16.86 -10.92 -1.03
CA GLU A 128 -17.79 -10.49 -2.09
C GLU A 128 -19.05 -9.88 -1.44
N PRO A 129 -19.73 -8.90 -2.08
CA PRO A 129 -19.50 -8.37 -3.43
C PRO A 129 -18.52 -7.18 -3.49
N GLU A 130 -18.12 -6.63 -2.35
CA GLU A 130 -17.34 -5.38 -2.26
C GLU A 130 -16.02 -5.43 -3.06
N PHE A 131 -15.36 -6.59 -3.09
CA PHE A 131 -14.08 -6.79 -3.78
C PHE A 131 -14.22 -7.57 -5.09
N ALA A 132 -15.41 -7.67 -5.67
CA ALA A 132 -15.66 -8.42 -6.92
C ALA A 132 -14.76 -7.95 -8.08
N ARG A 133 -14.51 -6.64 -8.17
CA ARG A 133 -13.63 -6.04 -9.18
C ARG A 133 -12.21 -6.64 -9.14
N ALA A 134 -11.74 -7.17 -8.01
CA ALA A 134 -10.43 -7.83 -7.93
C ALA A 134 -10.30 -9.08 -8.83
N ARG A 135 -11.42 -9.62 -9.35
CA ARG A 135 -11.44 -10.76 -10.30
C ARG A 135 -11.02 -10.36 -11.72
N TYR A 136 -11.38 -9.15 -12.16
CA TYR A 136 -11.33 -8.77 -13.57
C TYR A 136 -10.89 -7.31 -13.81
N GLY A 137 -10.60 -6.57 -12.74
CA GLY A 137 -10.10 -5.21 -12.83
C GLY A 137 -8.62 -5.11 -13.18
N GLY A 138 -8.21 -3.93 -13.62
CA GLY A 138 -6.82 -3.60 -13.93
C GLY A 138 -5.95 -3.41 -12.68
N ILE A 139 -4.63 -3.21 -12.87
CA ILE A 139 -3.66 -2.99 -11.79
C ILE A 139 -4.07 -1.80 -10.94
N ARG A 140 -4.51 -0.71 -11.57
CA ARG A 140 -5.00 0.48 -10.89
C ARG A 140 -6.17 0.16 -9.95
N GLU A 141 -7.19 -0.54 -10.44
CA GLU A 141 -8.36 -0.90 -9.63
C GLU A 141 -7.96 -1.83 -8.47
N LEU A 142 -7.06 -2.79 -8.68
CA LEU A 142 -6.54 -3.65 -7.61
C LEU A 142 -5.77 -2.86 -6.54
N LEU A 143 -4.97 -1.86 -6.93
CA LEU A 143 -4.30 -0.96 -5.98
C LEU A 143 -5.29 -0.10 -5.20
N GLU A 144 -6.34 0.40 -5.85
CA GLU A 144 -7.42 1.16 -5.20
C GLU A 144 -8.21 0.29 -4.21
N LEU A 145 -8.50 -0.97 -4.56
CA LEU A 145 -9.14 -1.93 -3.65
C LEU A 145 -8.26 -2.25 -2.44
N LEU A 146 -6.96 -2.48 -2.63
CA LEU A 146 -6.04 -2.69 -1.52
C LEU A 146 -5.90 -1.42 -0.67
N ALA A 147 -5.87 -0.23 -1.28
CA ALA A 147 -5.87 1.05 -0.55
C ALA A 147 -7.14 1.21 0.31
N ALA A 148 -8.31 0.83 -0.21
CA ALA A 148 -9.56 0.86 0.52
C ALA A 148 -9.54 -0.12 1.71
N ALA A 149 -9.07 -1.35 1.51
CA ALA A 149 -8.90 -2.32 2.59
C ALA A 149 -7.92 -1.81 3.66
N ARG A 150 -6.79 -1.21 3.26
CA ARG A 150 -5.83 -0.57 4.17
C ARG A 150 -6.45 0.56 4.98
N ALA A 151 -7.23 1.43 4.34
CA ALA A 151 -7.90 2.53 5.02
C ALA A 151 -8.92 2.03 6.05
N ALA A 152 -9.71 1.00 5.70
CA ALA A 152 -10.65 0.37 6.62
C ALA A 152 -9.96 -0.31 7.81
N SER A 153 -8.84 -1.02 7.57
CA SER A 153 -8.02 -1.58 8.63
C SER A 153 -7.47 -0.50 9.55
N ASP A 154 -6.96 0.60 8.99
CA ASP A 154 -6.43 1.70 9.77
C ASP A 154 -7.50 2.36 10.65
N GLU A 155 -8.69 2.59 10.11
CA GLU A 155 -9.84 3.11 10.86
C GLU A 155 -10.26 2.15 11.98
N GLY A 156 -10.43 0.86 11.65
CA GLY A 156 -10.86 -0.16 12.61
C GLY A 156 -9.84 -0.42 13.73
N LEU A 157 -8.56 -0.18 13.47
CA LEU A 157 -7.48 -0.36 14.43
C LEU A 157 -7.09 0.92 15.17
N ALA A 158 -7.54 2.10 14.73
CA ALA A 158 -7.20 3.39 15.34
C ALA A 158 -7.56 3.49 16.84
N HIS A 159 -8.56 2.74 17.27
CA HIS A 159 -9.06 2.74 18.65
C HIS A 159 -8.49 1.62 19.53
N VAL A 160 -7.60 0.78 18.99
CA VAL A 160 -6.91 -0.23 19.81
C VAL A 160 -6.02 0.49 20.82
N SER A 161 -6.24 0.20 22.11
CA SER A 161 -5.43 0.78 23.19
C SER A 161 -4.04 0.15 23.22
N ASP A 162 -3.00 0.97 23.40
CA ASP A 162 -1.63 0.51 23.59
C ASP A 162 -1.51 -0.47 24.78
N SER A 163 -2.37 -0.34 25.80
CA SER A 163 -2.43 -1.28 26.94
C SER A 163 -2.81 -2.71 26.54
N SER A 164 -3.50 -2.89 25.41
CA SER A 164 -3.92 -4.20 24.90
C SER A 164 -2.84 -4.90 24.08
N LEU A 165 -1.75 -4.21 23.74
CA LEU A 165 -0.69 -4.73 22.86
C LEU A 165 0.05 -5.94 23.45
N GLY A 166 0.08 -6.08 24.77
CA GLY A 166 0.66 -7.24 25.46
C GLY A 166 -0.26 -8.47 25.54
N ARG A 167 -1.51 -8.38 25.06
CA ARG A 167 -2.44 -9.51 25.11
C ARG A 167 -1.97 -10.64 24.19
N PRO A 168 -2.16 -11.91 24.58
CA PRO A 168 -1.85 -13.05 23.72
C PRO A 168 -2.65 -13.06 22.41
N SER A 169 -1.99 -13.45 21.33
CA SER A 169 -2.54 -13.69 19.99
C SER A 169 -1.75 -14.82 19.29
N PHE A 170 -2.19 -15.22 18.09
CA PHE A 170 -1.55 -16.28 17.31
C PHE A 170 -1.31 -15.84 15.87
N TRP A 171 -0.17 -16.23 15.30
CA TRP A 171 0.07 -16.26 13.86
C TRP A 171 0.36 -17.69 13.42
N GLY A 172 -0.56 -18.29 12.66
CA GLY A 172 -0.58 -19.74 12.46
C GLY A 172 -0.73 -20.45 13.82
N GLU A 173 0.26 -21.26 14.17
CA GLU A 173 0.35 -21.95 15.45
C GLU A 173 1.36 -21.29 16.41
N ARG A 174 2.02 -20.21 15.99
CA ARG A 174 2.99 -19.48 16.82
C ARG A 174 2.27 -18.52 17.75
N LEU A 175 2.44 -18.73 19.05
CA LEU A 175 2.00 -17.78 20.08
C LEU A 175 2.84 -16.51 20.01
N LEU A 176 2.17 -15.36 20.00
CA LEU A 176 2.76 -14.03 20.03
C LEU A 176 1.81 -13.07 20.77
N ASP A 177 2.14 -11.79 20.85
CA ASP A 177 1.25 -10.77 21.41
C ASP A 177 0.56 -9.93 20.31
N VAL A 178 -0.44 -9.13 20.68
CA VAL A 178 -1.14 -8.24 19.75
C VAL A 178 -0.18 -7.27 19.06
N ARG A 179 0.88 -6.82 19.74
CA ARG A 179 1.94 -6.00 19.14
C ARG A 179 2.60 -6.68 17.95
N MET A 180 3.10 -7.89 18.13
CA MET A 180 3.76 -8.65 17.06
C MET A 180 2.75 -9.01 15.96
N ARG A 181 1.50 -9.30 16.30
CA ARG A 181 0.41 -9.53 15.34
C ARG A 181 0.17 -8.30 14.46
N LEU A 182 0.15 -7.11 15.05
CA LEU A 182 -0.04 -5.84 14.34
C LEU A 182 1.09 -5.61 13.32
N HIS A 183 2.34 -5.86 13.71
CA HIS A 183 3.48 -5.77 12.79
C HIS A 183 3.43 -6.80 11.64
N GLN A 184 2.69 -7.91 11.76
CA GLN A 184 2.55 -8.87 10.66
C GLN A 184 1.82 -8.30 9.44
N ILE A 185 1.05 -7.23 9.58
CA ILE A 185 0.45 -6.54 8.43
C ILE A 185 1.55 -5.97 7.52
N ALA A 186 2.50 -5.24 8.10
CA ALA A 186 3.62 -4.67 7.36
C ALA A 186 4.55 -5.75 6.78
N VAL A 187 4.80 -6.82 7.55
CA VAL A 187 5.62 -7.96 7.10
C VAL A 187 4.98 -8.64 5.89
N HIS A 188 3.68 -8.93 5.95
CA HIS A 188 2.98 -9.60 4.85
C HIS A 188 2.94 -8.75 3.58
N LEU A 189 2.71 -7.44 3.69
CA LEU A 189 2.80 -6.53 2.55
C LEU A 189 4.22 -6.49 1.97
N THR A 190 5.26 -6.56 2.80
CA THR A 190 6.66 -6.62 2.35
C THR A 190 6.95 -7.93 1.61
N GLU A 191 6.51 -9.07 2.14
CA GLU A 191 6.61 -10.38 1.48
C GLU A 191 5.88 -10.39 0.13
N THR A 192 4.68 -9.79 0.10
CA THR A 192 3.88 -9.62 -1.10
C THR A 192 4.62 -8.76 -2.13
N SER A 193 5.20 -7.63 -1.74
CA SER A 193 6.01 -6.77 -2.62
C SER A 193 7.19 -7.53 -3.24
N ILE A 194 7.89 -8.35 -2.44
CA ILE A 194 9.00 -9.20 -2.93
C ILE A 194 8.49 -10.22 -3.95
N GLN A 195 7.33 -10.84 -3.71
CA GLN A 195 6.73 -11.79 -4.65
C GLN A 195 6.32 -11.09 -5.96
N ILE A 196 5.69 -9.91 -5.88
CA ILE A 196 5.31 -9.11 -7.04
C ILE A 196 6.55 -8.73 -7.86
N GLU A 197 7.62 -8.26 -7.22
CA GLU A 197 8.87 -7.88 -7.90
C GLU A 197 9.49 -9.05 -8.66
N LYS A 198 9.40 -10.28 -8.12
CA LYS A 198 9.84 -11.50 -8.82
C LYS A 198 9.00 -11.83 -10.06
N ILE A 199 7.73 -11.42 -10.09
CA ILE A 199 6.82 -11.63 -11.23
C ILE A 199 7.03 -10.54 -12.30
N VAL A 200 7.03 -9.27 -11.90
CA VAL A 200 7.08 -8.14 -12.85
C VAL A 200 8.49 -7.76 -13.30
N GLY A 201 9.51 -8.31 -12.62
CA GLY A 201 10.92 -8.06 -12.91
C GLY A 201 11.41 -6.68 -12.46
N GLY A 202 12.66 -6.38 -12.81
CA GLY A 202 13.33 -5.14 -12.43
C GLY A 202 12.63 -3.87 -12.93
N SER A 203 13.08 -2.74 -12.40
CA SER A 203 12.56 -1.41 -12.70
C SER A 203 13.69 -0.48 -13.17
N GLY A 204 13.42 0.39 -14.14
CA GLY A 204 14.34 1.47 -14.49
C GLY A 204 14.42 2.55 -13.40
N ASP A 205 15.40 3.45 -13.51
CA ASP A 205 15.75 4.44 -12.48
C ASP A 205 14.55 5.28 -12.00
N LEU A 206 13.71 5.77 -12.91
CA LEU A 206 12.56 6.60 -12.52
C LEU A 206 11.55 5.83 -11.67
N ARG A 207 11.27 4.56 -12.00
CA ARG A 207 10.42 3.69 -11.18
C ARG A 207 11.04 3.44 -9.82
N ALA A 208 12.35 3.24 -9.75
CA ALA A 208 13.05 3.07 -8.48
C ALA A 208 12.89 4.32 -7.59
N ILE A 209 13.06 5.52 -8.15
CA ILE A 209 12.88 6.77 -7.39
C ILE A 209 11.42 6.95 -6.97
N VAL A 210 10.45 6.70 -7.88
CA VAL A 210 9.01 6.76 -7.57
C VAL A 210 8.65 5.78 -6.45
N ARG A 211 9.21 4.57 -6.46
CA ARG A 211 9.02 3.58 -5.38
C ARG A 211 9.53 4.11 -4.05
N HIS A 212 10.70 4.74 -4.02
CA HIS A 212 11.20 5.40 -2.81
C HIS A 212 10.30 6.55 -2.34
N CYS A 213 9.75 7.36 -3.25
CA CYS A 213 8.77 8.39 -2.91
C CYS A 213 7.51 7.78 -2.28
N CYS A 214 6.92 6.75 -2.91
CA CYS A 214 5.69 6.12 -2.42
C CYS A 214 5.89 5.43 -1.07
N ARG A 215 7.00 4.72 -0.88
CA ARG A 215 7.37 4.12 0.40
C ARG A 215 7.55 5.16 1.49
N THR A 216 8.24 6.26 1.18
CA THR A 216 8.48 7.36 2.14
C THR A 216 7.18 8.07 2.50
N ARG A 217 6.31 8.29 1.51
CA ARG A 217 4.96 8.84 1.70
C ARG A 217 4.17 8.05 2.74
N GLY A 218 4.21 6.72 2.67
CA GLY A 218 3.51 5.86 3.63
C GLY A 218 3.98 6.02 5.08
N LEU A 219 5.21 6.48 5.32
CA LEU A 219 5.71 6.74 6.69
C LEU A 219 5.04 7.96 7.35
N HIS A 220 4.47 8.88 6.57
CA HIS A 220 3.92 10.12 7.12
C HIS A 220 2.50 10.45 6.74
N GLU A 221 1.94 9.86 5.69
CA GLU A 221 0.67 10.34 5.16
C GLU A 221 -0.52 10.18 6.11
N ARG A 222 -0.40 9.29 7.11
CA ARG A 222 -1.41 9.07 8.14
C ARG A 222 -1.45 10.17 9.19
N TRP A 223 -0.38 10.95 9.35
CA TRP A 223 -0.26 11.93 10.43
C TRP A 223 0.20 13.32 10.00
N SER A 224 0.82 13.45 8.82
CA SER A 224 1.24 14.75 8.32
C SER A 224 0.01 15.67 8.06
N PRO A 225 0.18 16.99 7.95
CA PRO A 225 -0.91 17.87 7.57
C PRO A 225 -1.45 17.57 6.16
N ALA A 226 -2.77 17.67 5.97
CA ALA A 226 -3.41 17.46 4.66
C ALA A 226 -2.94 18.46 3.61
N GLU A 227 -2.66 19.71 4.02
CA GLU A 227 -2.15 20.75 3.13
C GLU A 227 -0.75 20.41 2.59
N GLU A 228 0.15 19.90 3.43
CA GLU A 228 1.49 19.50 3.00
C GLU A 228 1.43 18.35 1.99
N ARG A 229 0.57 17.37 2.24
CA ARG A 229 0.29 16.30 1.26
C ARG A 229 -0.25 16.84 -0.04
N ALA A 230 -1.22 17.76 0.00
CA ALA A 230 -1.81 18.36 -1.20
C ALA A 230 -0.76 19.12 -2.05
N ARG A 231 0.20 19.80 -1.40
CA ARG A 231 1.32 20.46 -2.09
C ARG A 231 2.26 19.46 -2.78
N LEU A 232 2.54 18.31 -2.16
CA LEU A 232 3.29 17.22 -2.79
C LEU A 232 2.53 16.64 -3.98
N ASP A 233 1.24 16.32 -3.80
CA ASP A 233 0.38 15.77 -4.84
C ASP A 233 0.28 16.72 -6.06
N GLY A 234 0.20 18.03 -5.81
CA GLY A 234 0.26 19.06 -6.86
C GLY A 234 1.61 19.09 -7.59
N SER A 235 2.70 18.75 -6.91
CA SER A 235 4.03 18.69 -7.52
C SER A 235 4.20 17.44 -8.40
N TYR A 236 3.64 16.29 -7.99
CA TYR A 236 3.57 15.10 -8.86
C TYR A 236 2.73 15.39 -10.12
N ARG A 237 1.57 16.03 -9.97
CA ARG A 237 0.71 16.48 -11.10
C ARG A 237 1.42 17.44 -12.05
N ALA A 238 2.21 18.37 -11.53
CA ALA A 238 2.98 19.29 -12.36
C ALA A 238 4.05 18.54 -13.17
N LEU A 239 4.74 17.59 -12.54
CA LEU A 239 5.77 16.78 -13.21
C LEU A 239 5.17 15.83 -14.26
N SER A 240 4.00 15.23 -13.98
CA SER A 240 3.29 14.38 -14.95
C SER A 240 2.82 15.19 -16.16
N SER A 241 2.32 16.41 -15.96
CA SER A 241 1.83 17.28 -17.03
C SER A 241 2.94 17.69 -18.01
N GLN A 242 4.15 17.93 -17.52
CA GLN A 242 5.34 18.17 -18.35
C GLN A 242 5.79 16.95 -19.15
N SER A 243 5.25 15.78 -18.83
CA SER A 243 5.65 14.49 -19.41
C SER A 243 4.62 13.94 -20.40
N ARG A 244 3.45 14.58 -20.55
CA ARG A 244 2.46 14.20 -21.56
C ARG A 244 2.93 14.71 -22.93
N PRO A 245 2.84 13.88 -23.99
CA PRO A 245 3.07 14.38 -25.34
C PRO A 245 2.06 15.49 -25.66
N VAL A 246 2.52 16.56 -26.30
CA VAL A 246 1.63 17.58 -26.87
C VAL A 246 0.79 16.87 -27.93
N PRO A 247 -0.55 17.02 -27.93
CA PRO A 247 -1.37 16.49 -29.02
C PRO A 247 -0.85 17.07 -30.33
N GLU A 248 -0.59 16.23 -31.34
CA GLU A 248 -0.40 16.72 -32.70
C GLU A 248 -1.70 17.43 -33.12
N GLU A 249 -1.71 18.76 -33.08
CA GLU A 249 -2.75 19.53 -33.73
C GLU A 249 -2.70 19.19 -35.22
N GLY A 250 -3.84 18.70 -35.73
CA GLY A 250 -3.98 18.16 -37.06
C GLY A 250 -3.41 19.09 -38.13
N LEU A 251 -2.42 18.59 -38.86
CA LEU A 251 -2.20 19.00 -40.24
C LEU A 251 -3.47 18.65 -41.02
N GLU A 252 -4.33 19.64 -41.27
CA GLU A 252 -5.38 19.47 -42.26
C GLU A 252 -4.73 19.16 -43.62
N PRO A 253 -5.17 18.08 -44.30
CA PRO A 253 -4.69 17.80 -45.65
C PRO A 253 -5.17 18.92 -46.59
N SER A 254 -4.20 19.53 -47.28
CA SER A 254 -4.41 20.53 -48.34
C SER A 254 -5.08 19.94 -49.58
#